data_AF-A0A7Y3XGK7-F1
#
_entry.id   AF-A0A7Y3XGK7-F1
#
_cell.length_a   1.000
_cell.length_b   1.000
_cell.length_c   1.000
_cell.angle_alpha   90.00
_cell.angle_beta   90.00
_cell.angle_gamma   90.00
#
_symmetry.space_group_name_H-M   'P 1'
#
loop_
_entity.id
_entity.type
_entity.pdbx_description
1 polymer ?
#
loop_
_entity_poly.entity_id
_entity_poly.type
_entity_poly.pdbx_seq_one_letter_code
_entity_poly.pdbx_strand_id
1 'polypeptide(L)'
;MENPYWQYFCGYTHLQHECPIHPTTMTKWRNRVGEAKLNELLKQTIEVAVKHHRLSERELTHVNVDTTVQEKNITHPTDSKLLYRSIVKLVRAAKGRDIVLRQSYVRVGKRAAVKAGRYAHAKQFKRMRRSLRQLRTYVGRLVRDIERKAPPSSRDEELSMLLGRCQRLIDQRPSDSNKLYSLHEPEVCCISKGKRTGAMSLVRRWPWRRRIEGTGSWRPCCAKGTRTMVIR
;
A
#
# COMPACT_ATOMS: atom_id res chain seq x y z
N MET A 1 22.04 25.87 1.39
CA MET A 1 22.79 24.60 1.54
C MET A 1 23.18 24.43 3.00
N GLU A 2 23.03 23.26 3.61
CA GLU A 2 23.03 23.11 5.07
C GLU A 2 24.44 22.98 5.69
N ASN A 3 25.44 22.44 4.97
CA ASN A 3 26.79 22.24 5.51
C ASN A 3 27.86 22.15 4.40
N PRO A 4 29.05 22.79 4.56
CA PRO A 4 30.22 22.64 3.66
C PRO A 4 30.56 21.20 3.26
N TYR A 5 30.44 20.24 4.18
CA TYR A 5 30.69 18.82 3.90
C TYR A 5 29.83 18.26 2.78
N TRP A 6 28.54 18.63 2.73
CA TRP A 6 27.62 18.18 1.69
C TRP A 6 27.96 18.78 0.33
N GLN A 7 28.48 20.01 0.30
CA GLN A 7 28.88 20.67 -0.94
C GLN A 7 30.12 20.00 -1.52
N TYR A 8 31.12 19.72 -0.68
CA TYR A 8 32.30 18.97 -1.09
C TYR A 8 31.92 17.58 -1.62
N PHE A 9 31.02 16.86 -0.94
CA PHE A 9 30.53 15.55 -1.40
C PHE A 9 29.84 15.63 -2.78
N CYS A 10 29.09 16.70 -3.04
CA CYS A 10 28.45 16.93 -4.34
C CYS A 10 29.42 17.46 -5.43
N GLY A 11 30.72 17.55 -5.16
CA GLY A 11 31.74 17.94 -6.14
C GLY A 11 31.88 19.45 -6.34
N TYR A 12 31.36 20.28 -5.42
CA TYR A 12 31.57 21.73 -5.49
C TYR A 12 33.01 22.07 -5.10
N THR A 13 33.66 22.89 -5.93
CA THR A 13 35.02 23.38 -5.71
C THR A 13 35.08 24.61 -4.79
N HIS A 14 33.97 25.33 -4.65
CA HIS A 14 33.87 26.54 -3.84
C HIS A 14 32.63 26.48 -2.95
N LEU A 15 32.73 27.09 -1.76
CA LEU A 15 31.63 27.16 -0.81
C LEU A 15 30.54 28.10 -1.32
N GLN A 16 29.33 27.59 -1.50
CA GLN A 16 28.14 28.36 -1.86
C GLN A 16 27.20 28.51 -0.67
N HIS A 17 26.79 29.75 -0.39
CA HIS A 17 25.85 30.03 0.70
C HIS A 17 24.39 29.97 0.23
N GLU A 18 24.16 30.30 -1.05
CA GLU A 18 22.85 30.26 -1.65
C GLU A 18 22.40 28.83 -1.97
N CYS A 19 21.08 28.61 -1.95
CA CYS A 19 20.54 27.32 -2.34
C CYS A 19 20.46 27.25 -3.87
N PRO A 20 21.03 26.22 -4.52
CA PRO A 20 21.08 26.16 -5.99
C PRO A 20 19.67 26.03 -6.60
N ILE A 21 18.75 25.43 -5.85
CA ILE A 21 17.33 25.30 -6.20
C ILE A 21 16.51 25.55 -4.94
N HIS A 22 15.43 26.31 -5.05
CA HIS A 22 14.48 26.46 -3.94
C HIS A 22 13.89 25.09 -3.57
N PRO A 23 13.82 24.69 -2.28
CA PRO A 23 13.51 23.32 -1.87
C PRO A 23 12.15 22.81 -2.37
N THR A 24 11.19 23.71 -2.61
CA THR A 24 9.86 23.35 -3.13
C THR A 24 9.79 23.24 -4.65
N THR A 25 10.86 23.55 -5.40
CA THR A 25 10.82 23.66 -6.87
C THR A 25 10.39 22.36 -7.51
N MET A 26 10.98 21.23 -7.08
CA MET A 26 10.63 19.91 -7.61
C MET A 26 9.18 19.51 -7.28
N THR A 27 8.68 19.87 -6.09
CA THR A 27 7.28 19.62 -5.70
C THR A 27 6.31 20.44 -6.56
N LYS A 28 6.59 21.74 -6.73
CA LYS A 28 5.78 22.64 -7.56
C LYS A 28 5.78 22.22 -9.02
N TRP A 29 6.94 21.84 -9.56
CA TRP A 29 7.07 21.34 -10.93
C TRP A 29 6.27 20.04 -11.12
N ARG A 30 6.44 19.05 -10.23
CA ARG A 30 5.67 17.79 -10.28
C ARG A 30 4.15 18.04 -10.26
N ASN A 31 3.69 18.94 -9.39
CA ASN A 31 2.26 19.27 -9.31
C ASN A 31 1.75 19.98 -10.57
N ARG A 32 2.57 20.85 -11.18
CA ARG A 32 2.21 21.59 -12.40
C ARG A 32 2.16 20.68 -13.63
N VAL A 33 3.11 19.74 -13.75
CA VAL A 33 3.14 18.78 -14.86
C VAL A 33 1.99 17.77 -14.71
N GLY A 34 1.76 17.29 -13.49
CA GLY A 34 0.73 16.31 -13.19
C GLY A 34 1.08 14.89 -13.64
N GLU A 35 0.28 13.92 -13.21
CA GLU A 35 0.53 12.49 -13.45
C GLU A 35 0.47 12.12 -14.92
N ALA A 36 -0.53 12.62 -15.66
CA ALA A 36 -0.74 12.26 -17.06
C ALA A 36 0.46 12.64 -17.95
N LYS A 37 0.96 13.87 -17.84
CA LYS A 37 2.10 14.35 -18.64
C LYS A 37 3.41 13.69 -18.23
N LEU A 38 3.59 13.39 -16.93
CA LEU A 38 4.76 12.64 -16.46
C LEU A 38 4.78 11.20 -17.01
N ASN A 39 3.62 10.54 -17.06
CA ASN A 39 3.51 9.21 -17.66
C ASN A 39 3.80 9.24 -19.16
N GLU A 40 3.36 10.27 -19.87
CA GLU A 40 3.67 10.43 -21.29
C GLU A 40 5.17 10.69 -21.50
N LEU A 41 5.79 11.55 -20.69
CA LEU A 41 7.23 11.80 -20.76
C LEU A 41 8.04 10.53 -20.48
N LEU A 42 7.63 9.73 -19.49
CA LEU A 42 8.25 8.45 -19.19
C LEU A 42 8.11 7.47 -20.37
N LYS A 43 6.92 7.40 -20.98
CA LYS A 43 6.65 6.57 -22.16
C LYS A 43 7.56 6.95 -23.33
N GLN A 44 7.63 8.25 -23.66
CA GLN A 44 8.52 8.78 -24.70
C GLN A 44 10.00 8.48 -24.40
N THR A 45 10.42 8.59 -23.14
CA THR A 45 11.80 8.27 -22.73
C THR A 45 12.14 6.80 -22.97
N ILE A 46 11.21 5.89 -22.67
CA ILE A 46 11.37 4.45 -22.93
C ILE A 46 11.40 4.18 -24.44
N GLU A 47 10.48 4.77 -25.21
CA GLU A 47 10.44 4.62 -26.67
C GLU A 47 11.75 5.06 -27.33
N VAL A 48 12.29 6.21 -26.94
CA VAL A 48 13.58 6.73 -27.40
C VAL A 48 14.72 5.77 -27.01
N ALA A 49 14.72 5.26 -25.78
CA ALA A 49 15.75 4.32 -25.33
C ALA A 49 15.74 3.00 -26.11
N VAL A 50 14.55 2.49 -26.46
CA VAL A 50 14.40 1.31 -27.34
C VAL A 50 14.89 1.63 -28.76
N LYS A 51 14.52 2.78 -29.32
CA LYS A 51 14.94 3.21 -30.66
C LYS A 51 16.46 3.33 -30.80
N HIS A 52 17.14 3.78 -29.74
CA HIS A 52 18.60 3.90 -29.71
C HIS A 52 19.32 2.64 -29.22
N HIS A 53 18.61 1.49 -29.16
CA HIS A 53 19.14 0.20 -28.71
C HIS A 53 19.83 0.27 -27.33
N ARG A 54 19.38 1.18 -26.46
CA ARG A 54 19.81 1.30 -25.07
C ARG A 54 19.04 0.38 -24.13
N LEU A 55 17.87 -0.10 -24.56
CA LEU A 55 17.03 -1.08 -23.86
C LEU A 55 16.62 -2.19 -24.83
N SER A 56 16.77 -3.44 -24.40
CA SER A 56 16.27 -4.61 -25.12
C SER A 56 14.85 -4.98 -24.69
N GLU A 57 14.10 -5.67 -25.56
CA GLU A 57 12.75 -6.15 -25.23
C GLU A 57 12.74 -7.09 -24.01
N ARG A 58 13.83 -7.82 -23.78
CA ARG A 58 14.02 -8.69 -22.60
C ARG A 58 14.22 -7.90 -21.30
N GLU A 59 14.72 -6.68 -21.36
CA GLU A 59 14.87 -5.82 -20.18
C GLU A 59 13.56 -5.11 -19.84
N LEU A 60 12.69 -4.87 -20.83
CA LEU A 60 11.36 -4.28 -20.60
C LEU A 60 10.42 -5.19 -19.80
N THR A 61 10.66 -6.50 -19.77
CA THR A 61 9.88 -7.44 -18.96
C THR A 61 10.20 -7.32 -17.46
N HIS A 62 11.35 -6.76 -17.11
CA HIS A 62 11.87 -6.71 -15.75
C HIS A 62 12.24 -5.30 -15.35
N VAL A 63 11.45 -4.69 -14.45
CA VAL A 63 11.83 -3.43 -13.83
C VAL A 63 12.73 -3.74 -12.63
N ASN A 64 14.04 -3.56 -12.80
CA ASN A 64 14.98 -3.54 -11.68
C ASN A 64 14.78 -2.23 -10.91
N VAL A 65 14.38 -2.34 -9.65
CA VAL A 65 14.17 -1.17 -8.80
C VAL A 65 15.17 -1.20 -7.66
N ASP A 66 16.03 -0.18 -7.60
CA ASP A 66 17.00 -0.03 -6.51
C ASP A 66 16.29 0.09 -5.16
N THR A 67 16.93 -0.38 -4.09
CA THR A 67 16.33 -0.43 -2.74
C THR A 67 16.01 0.94 -2.13
N THR A 68 16.36 2.02 -2.83
CA THR A 68 16.05 3.43 -2.52
C THR A 68 14.73 3.91 -3.14
N VAL A 69 13.87 3.00 -3.61
CA VAL A 69 12.47 3.34 -3.95
C VAL A 69 11.85 4.10 -2.80
N GLN A 70 11.39 5.30 -3.10
CA GLN A 70 10.53 6.03 -2.16
C GLN A 70 9.36 5.14 -1.80
N GLU A 71 9.30 4.76 -0.52
CA GLU A 71 8.18 4.02 0.00
C GLU A 71 6.92 4.79 -0.32
N LYS A 72 5.91 4.07 -0.79
CA LYS A 72 4.65 4.71 -1.05
C LYS A 72 4.13 5.31 0.25
N ASN A 73 3.50 6.48 0.17
CA ASN A 73 3.01 7.22 1.34
C ASN A 73 1.83 6.48 2.02
N ILE A 74 2.16 5.40 2.70
CA ILE A 74 1.25 4.47 3.36
C ILE A 74 1.86 4.22 4.73
N THR A 75 1.04 4.36 5.77
CA THR A 75 1.55 4.03 7.09
C THR A 75 1.83 2.55 7.23
N HIS A 76 2.87 2.20 8.01
CA HIS A 76 3.22 0.83 8.34
C HIS A 76 1.99 -0.05 8.67
N PRO A 77 1.86 -1.24 8.05
CA PRO A 77 0.63 -2.01 8.04
C PRO A 77 0.56 -2.92 9.27
N THR A 78 -0.01 -2.43 10.37
CA THR A 78 -0.30 -3.27 11.53
C THR A 78 -1.76 -3.72 11.48
N ASP A 79 -2.02 -5.01 11.66
CA ASP A 79 -3.37 -5.61 11.64
C ASP A 79 -4.37 -4.87 12.55
N SER A 80 -3.95 -4.50 13.76
CA SER A 80 -4.80 -3.78 14.72
C SER A 80 -5.23 -2.40 14.20
N LYS A 81 -4.30 -1.69 13.57
CA LYS A 81 -4.54 -0.37 12.96
C LYS A 81 -5.41 -0.51 11.72
N LEU A 82 -5.17 -1.51 10.90
CA LEU A 82 -5.93 -1.77 9.68
C LEU A 82 -7.39 -2.07 10.01
N LEU A 83 -7.65 -2.99 10.94
CA LEU A 83 -9.01 -3.32 11.41
C LEU A 83 -9.72 -2.11 12.03
N TYR A 84 -9.02 -1.32 12.85
CA TYR A 84 -9.62 -0.10 13.41
C TYR A 84 -9.94 0.95 12.34
N ARG A 85 -9.06 1.11 11.34
CA ARG A 85 -9.34 1.99 10.20
C ARG A 85 -10.54 1.52 9.38
N SER A 86 -10.78 0.20 9.28
CA SER A 86 -12.00 -0.35 8.66
C SER A 86 -13.24 0.09 9.42
N ILE A 87 -13.25 -0.01 10.75
CA ILE A 87 -14.36 0.46 11.60
C ILE A 87 -14.67 1.94 11.32
N VAL A 88 -13.64 2.80 11.33
CA VAL A 88 -13.81 4.24 11.10
C VAL A 88 -14.36 4.52 9.70
N LYS A 89 -13.85 3.82 8.67
CA LYS A 89 -14.31 3.98 7.29
C LYS A 89 -15.75 3.50 7.10
N LEU A 90 -16.12 2.34 7.64
CA LEU A 90 -17.48 1.81 7.58
C LEU A 90 -18.48 2.74 8.25
N VAL A 91 -18.16 3.27 9.44
CA VAL A 91 -19.02 4.23 10.15
C VAL A 91 -19.16 5.54 9.38
N ARG A 92 -18.09 6.03 8.76
CA ARG A 92 -18.16 7.22 7.91
C ARG A 92 -19.01 6.97 6.66
N ALA A 93 -18.82 5.83 6.00
CA ALA A 93 -19.59 5.45 4.82
C ALA A 93 -21.08 5.27 5.12
N ALA A 94 -21.42 4.71 6.28
CA ALA A 94 -22.80 4.59 6.76
C ALA A 94 -23.41 5.97 7.06
N LYS A 95 -22.68 6.86 7.74
CA LYS A 95 -23.15 8.23 8.00
C LYS A 95 -23.39 9.04 6.74
N GLY A 96 -22.53 8.92 5.73
CA GLY A 96 -22.71 9.63 4.46
C GLY A 96 -23.87 9.12 3.60
N ARG A 97 -24.52 8.03 4.02
CA ARG A 97 -25.66 7.40 3.34
C ARG A 97 -26.87 7.27 4.26
N ASP A 98 -26.86 7.99 5.38
CA ASP A 98 -27.91 7.98 6.40
C ASP A 98 -28.32 6.59 6.92
N ILE A 99 -27.38 5.63 6.89
CA ILE A 99 -27.59 4.29 7.44
C ILE A 99 -27.40 4.36 8.96
N VAL A 100 -28.51 4.25 9.70
CA VAL A 100 -28.49 4.23 11.17
C VAL A 100 -27.89 2.90 11.65
N LEU A 101 -26.65 2.92 12.14
CA LEU A 101 -25.98 1.73 12.68
C LEU A 101 -26.45 1.39 14.09
N ARG A 102 -26.59 0.09 14.42
CA ARG A 102 -26.94 -0.36 15.78
C ARG A 102 -25.88 0.09 16.80
N GLN A 103 -24.60 -0.03 16.43
CA GLN A 103 -23.46 0.40 17.22
C GLN A 103 -22.30 0.77 16.29
N SER A 104 -21.56 1.84 16.61
CA SER A 104 -20.45 2.30 15.76
C SER A 104 -19.10 1.65 16.08
N TYR A 105 -18.92 1.09 17.29
CA TYR A 105 -17.66 0.50 17.80
C TYR A 105 -16.41 1.39 17.75
N VAL A 106 -16.47 2.66 17.32
CA VAL A 106 -15.29 3.53 17.13
C VAL A 106 -14.47 3.67 18.41
N ARG A 107 -15.11 4.00 19.53
CA ARG A 107 -14.44 4.19 20.83
C ARG A 107 -13.82 2.90 21.36
N VAL A 108 -14.57 1.80 21.30
CA VAL A 108 -14.15 0.49 21.83
C VAL A 108 -13.08 -0.15 20.95
N GLY A 109 -13.22 -0.01 19.63
CA GLY A 109 -12.24 -0.42 18.63
C GLY A 109 -10.90 0.31 18.79
N LYS A 110 -10.92 1.63 19.04
CA LYS A 110 -9.70 2.40 19.32
C LYS A 110 -8.95 1.82 20.53
N ARG A 111 -9.66 1.57 21.63
CA ARG A 111 -9.07 0.97 22.85
C ARG A 111 -8.49 -0.42 22.57
N ALA A 112 -9.20 -1.27 21.83
CA ALA A 112 -8.73 -2.61 21.48
C ALA A 112 -7.48 -2.57 20.58
N ALA A 113 -7.42 -1.64 19.62
CA ALA A 113 -6.26 -1.48 18.75
C ALA A 113 -5.02 -1.00 19.50
N VAL A 114 -5.17 -0.04 20.41
CA VAL A 114 -4.07 0.41 21.29
C VAL A 114 -3.58 -0.71 22.18
N LYS A 115 -4.50 -1.46 22.82
CA LYS A 115 -4.13 -2.64 23.64
C LYS A 115 -3.39 -3.68 22.84
N ALA A 116 -3.81 -3.98 21.60
CA ALA A 116 -3.10 -4.91 20.73
C ALA A 116 -1.64 -4.47 20.49
N GLY A 117 -1.41 -3.19 20.24
CA GLY A 117 -0.06 -2.63 20.10
C GLY A 117 0.77 -2.76 21.38
N ARG A 118 0.20 -2.42 22.54
CA ARG A 118 0.87 -2.55 23.85
C ARG A 118 1.24 -4.00 24.16
N TYR A 119 0.34 -4.94 23.91
CA TYR A 119 0.61 -6.36 24.11
C TYR A 119 1.66 -6.89 23.14
N ALA A 120 1.70 -6.41 21.90
CA ALA A 120 2.76 -6.76 20.95
C ALA A 120 4.13 -6.30 21.45
N HIS A 121 4.23 -5.04 21.90
CA HIS A 121 5.46 -4.47 22.45
C HIS A 121 5.94 -5.25 23.68
N ALA A 122 5.03 -5.62 24.58
CA ALA A 122 5.32 -6.42 25.77
C ALA A 122 5.48 -7.94 25.49
N LYS A 123 5.50 -8.37 24.22
CA LYS A 123 5.57 -9.79 23.79
C LYS A 123 4.42 -10.68 24.32
N GLN A 124 3.31 -10.09 24.76
CA GLN A 124 2.11 -10.78 25.27
C GLN A 124 1.17 -11.22 24.13
N PHE A 125 1.65 -12.10 23.25
CA PHE A 125 0.95 -12.44 22.00
C PHE A 125 -0.42 -13.12 22.19
N LYS A 126 -0.64 -13.87 23.27
CA LYS A 126 -1.97 -14.44 23.58
C LYS A 126 -3.03 -13.35 23.80
N ARG A 127 -2.67 -12.28 24.53
CA ARG A 127 -3.55 -11.13 24.79
C ARG A 127 -3.73 -10.28 23.53
N MET A 128 -2.65 -10.03 22.78
CA MET A 128 -2.71 -9.38 21.47
C MET A 128 -3.70 -10.07 20.53
N ARG A 129 -3.60 -11.40 20.37
CA ARG A 129 -4.50 -12.19 19.52
C ARG A 129 -5.96 -12.09 19.96
N ARG A 130 -6.24 -12.02 21.26
CA ARG A 130 -7.60 -11.78 21.79
C ARG A 130 -8.13 -10.40 21.37
N SER A 131 -7.32 -9.35 21.47
CA SER A 131 -7.71 -8.01 21.00
C SER A 131 -7.93 -7.95 19.48
N LEU A 132 -7.10 -8.63 18.68
CA LEU A 132 -7.30 -8.73 17.24
C LEU A 132 -8.59 -9.48 16.87
N ARG A 133 -8.93 -10.55 17.59
CA ARG A 133 -10.22 -11.25 17.43
C ARG A 133 -11.40 -10.33 17.74
N GLN A 134 -11.34 -9.56 18.83
CA GLN A 134 -12.37 -8.58 19.17
C GLN A 134 -12.57 -7.54 18.04
N LEU A 135 -11.47 -7.00 17.50
CA LEU A 135 -11.54 -6.08 16.37
C LEU A 135 -12.18 -6.70 15.13
N ARG A 136 -11.79 -7.94 14.75
CA ARG A 136 -12.42 -8.67 13.65
C ARG A 136 -13.93 -8.84 13.88
N THR A 137 -14.34 -9.18 15.10
CA THR A 137 -15.76 -9.29 15.46
C THR A 137 -16.50 -7.96 15.28
N TYR A 138 -15.91 -6.83 15.68
CA TYR A 138 -16.53 -5.51 15.49
C TYR A 138 -16.70 -5.16 14.01
N VAL A 139 -15.66 -5.37 13.19
CA VAL A 139 -15.76 -5.14 11.74
C VAL A 139 -16.83 -6.03 11.13
N GLY A 140 -16.85 -7.33 11.44
CA GLY A 140 -17.87 -8.25 10.91
C GLY A 140 -19.29 -7.91 11.36
N ARG A 141 -19.48 -7.38 12.58
CA ARG A 141 -20.78 -6.87 13.03
C ARG A 141 -21.24 -5.66 12.23
N LEU A 142 -20.33 -4.72 11.95
CA LEU A 142 -20.63 -3.54 11.14
C LEU A 142 -20.95 -3.90 9.69
N VAL A 143 -20.16 -4.78 9.09
CA VAL A 143 -20.41 -5.28 7.71
C VAL A 143 -21.81 -5.88 7.64
N ARG A 144 -22.15 -6.81 8.53
CA ARG A 144 -23.49 -7.44 8.56
C ARG A 144 -24.63 -6.46 8.84
N ASP A 145 -24.43 -5.47 9.70
CA ASP A 145 -25.46 -4.47 10.00
C ASP A 145 -25.73 -3.56 8.80
N ILE A 146 -24.67 -3.14 8.10
CA ILE A 146 -24.78 -2.35 6.86
C ILE A 146 -25.43 -3.21 5.77
N GLU A 147 -25.00 -4.46 5.60
CA GLU A 147 -25.54 -5.33 4.55
C GLU A 147 -27.04 -5.63 4.71
N ARG A 148 -27.53 -5.70 5.96
CA ARG A 148 -28.96 -5.87 6.25
C ARG A 148 -29.78 -4.62 5.96
N LYS A 149 -29.21 -3.43 6.15
CA LYS A 149 -29.92 -2.14 5.98
C LYS A 149 -29.84 -1.59 4.57
N ALA A 150 -28.75 -1.91 3.87
CA ALA A 150 -28.56 -1.57 2.47
C ALA A 150 -28.44 -2.89 1.68
N PRO A 151 -29.50 -3.39 1.02
CA PRO A 151 -29.38 -4.52 0.11
C PRO A 151 -28.53 -4.17 -1.12
N PRO A 152 -27.99 -5.16 -1.88
CA PRO A 152 -27.10 -4.92 -3.01
C PRO A 152 -27.61 -3.92 -4.06
N SER A 153 -28.92 -3.88 -4.28
CA SER A 153 -29.60 -2.95 -5.20
C SER A 153 -29.54 -1.48 -4.77
N SER A 154 -29.31 -1.20 -3.49
CA SER A 154 -29.29 0.15 -2.91
C SER A 154 -27.87 0.68 -2.64
N ARG A 155 -26.82 -0.10 -2.95
CA ARG A 155 -25.44 0.24 -2.61
C ARG A 155 -24.74 0.89 -3.78
N ASP A 156 -24.06 1.99 -3.52
CA ASP A 156 -23.10 2.54 -4.46
C ASP A 156 -21.90 1.60 -4.62
N GLU A 157 -21.24 1.69 -5.76
CA GLU A 157 -20.01 0.94 -6.08
C GLU A 157 -18.92 1.13 -5.00
N GLU A 158 -18.78 2.36 -4.48
CA GLU A 158 -17.80 2.65 -3.42
C GLU A 158 -18.09 1.87 -2.13
N LEU A 159 -19.36 1.79 -1.72
CA LEU A 159 -19.77 1.05 -0.52
C LEU A 159 -19.56 -0.45 -0.72
N SER A 160 -19.92 -0.97 -1.89
CA SER A 160 -19.72 -2.37 -2.27
C SER A 160 -18.23 -2.74 -2.26
N MET A 161 -17.37 -1.92 -2.85
CA MET A 161 -15.91 -2.10 -2.77
C MET A 161 -15.39 -2.06 -1.34
N LEU A 162 -15.87 -1.13 -0.51
CA LEU A 162 -15.44 -1.02 0.89
C LEU A 162 -15.84 -2.24 1.71
N LEU A 163 -17.08 -2.72 1.56
CA LEU A 163 -17.58 -3.93 2.22
C LEU A 163 -16.78 -5.16 1.77
N GLY A 164 -16.54 -5.32 0.48
CA GLY A 164 -15.70 -6.40 -0.07
C GLY A 164 -14.27 -6.38 0.47
N ARG A 165 -13.64 -5.20 0.58
CA ARG A 165 -12.31 -5.06 1.20
C ARG A 165 -12.33 -5.41 2.69
N CYS A 166 -13.37 -5.02 3.41
CA CYS A 166 -13.51 -5.34 4.84
C CYS A 166 -13.75 -6.84 5.06
N GLN A 167 -14.53 -7.48 4.21
CA GLN A 167 -14.78 -8.92 4.26
C GLN A 167 -13.47 -9.69 3.99
N ARG A 168 -12.76 -9.35 2.91
CA ARG A 168 -11.43 -9.89 2.61
C ARG A 168 -10.47 -9.76 3.80
N LEU A 169 -10.48 -8.61 4.49
CA LEU A 169 -9.62 -8.36 5.65
C LEU A 169 -9.97 -9.25 6.85
N ILE A 170 -11.25 -9.55 7.07
CA ILE A 170 -11.69 -10.43 8.16
C ILE A 170 -11.22 -11.86 7.90
N ASP A 171 -11.37 -12.31 6.65
CA ASP A 171 -11.10 -13.70 6.23
C ASP A 171 -9.60 -13.99 6.06
N GLN A 172 -8.78 -12.94 5.88
CA GLN A 172 -7.35 -13.04 5.70
C GLN A 172 -6.63 -13.74 6.86
N ARG A 173 -5.83 -14.76 6.50
CA ARG A 173 -5.00 -15.57 7.40
C ARG A 173 -3.52 -15.17 7.32
N PRO A 174 -2.71 -15.52 8.34
CA PRO A 174 -1.28 -15.21 8.36
C PRO A 174 -0.47 -15.88 7.23
N SER A 175 -0.95 -16.96 6.63
CA SER A 175 -0.26 -17.69 5.56
C SER A 175 -0.63 -17.22 4.15
N ASP A 176 -1.56 -16.27 4.02
CA ASP A 176 -2.06 -15.86 2.71
C ASP A 176 -0.99 -15.09 1.93
N SER A 177 -0.91 -15.35 0.62
CA SER A 177 0.03 -14.69 -0.29
C SER A 177 -0.43 -13.29 -0.69
N ASN A 178 -1.74 -13.11 -0.91
CA ASN A 178 -2.32 -11.84 -1.35
C ASN A 178 -2.98 -11.10 -0.17
N LYS A 179 -2.18 -10.60 0.74
CA LYS A 179 -2.66 -9.86 1.93
C LYS A 179 -2.99 -8.41 1.60
N LEU A 180 -4.07 -7.93 2.20
CA LEU A 180 -4.43 -6.52 2.22
C LEU A 180 -3.61 -5.80 3.30
N TYR A 181 -2.72 -4.91 2.88
CA TYR A 181 -1.91 -4.09 3.79
C TYR A 181 -2.48 -2.67 3.99
N SER A 182 -3.33 -2.20 3.07
CA SER A 182 -3.93 -0.88 3.12
C SER A 182 -5.37 -0.89 2.56
N LEU A 183 -6.31 -0.23 3.25
CA LEU A 183 -7.71 -0.14 2.79
C LEU A 183 -7.91 0.81 1.61
N HIS A 184 -7.11 1.88 1.52
CA HIS A 184 -7.21 2.84 0.42
C HIS A 184 -6.51 2.33 -0.83
N GLU A 185 -5.52 1.44 -0.68
CA GLU A 185 -4.70 0.94 -1.77
C GLU A 185 -4.49 -0.57 -1.65
N PRO A 186 -5.42 -1.37 -2.20
CA PRO A 186 -5.41 -2.82 -2.03
C PRO A 186 -4.31 -3.55 -2.81
N GLU A 187 -3.70 -2.86 -3.79
CA GLU A 187 -2.62 -3.38 -4.63
C GLU A 187 -1.26 -3.39 -3.93
N VAL A 188 -1.15 -2.78 -2.75
CA VAL A 188 0.14 -2.60 -2.09
C VAL A 188 0.61 -3.93 -1.53
N CYS A 189 1.83 -4.32 -1.87
CA CYS A 189 2.51 -5.51 -1.39
C CYS A 189 3.67 -5.14 -0.48
N CYS A 190 3.99 -6.05 0.44
CA CYS A 190 5.20 -5.97 1.23
C CYS A 190 6.38 -6.62 0.48
N ILE A 191 7.48 -5.89 0.38
CA ILE A 191 8.77 -6.38 -0.12
C ILE A 191 9.77 -6.39 1.03
N SER A 192 10.47 -7.50 1.22
CA SER A 192 11.56 -7.60 2.21
C SER A 192 12.76 -6.77 1.76
N LYS A 193 13.21 -5.82 2.60
CA LYS A 193 14.48 -5.12 2.36
C LYS A 193 15.63 -6.05 2.74
N GLY A 194 16.39 -6.50 1.75
CA GLY A 194 17.63 -7.26 1.99
C GLY A 194 18.67 -6.38 2.69
N LYS A 195 19.42 -6.97 3.63
CA LYS A 195 20.52 -6.41 4.45
C LYS A 195 20.19 -5.86 5.84
N ARG A 196 18.92 -5.60 6.21
CA ARG A 196 18.53 -5.32 7.61
C ARG A 196 17.40 -6.26 8.02
N THR A 197 17.70 -7.16 8.95
CA THR A 197 16.71 -8.07 9.56
C THR A 197 15.58 -7.25 10.18
N GLY A 198 14.42 -7.21 9.52
CA GLY A 198 13.19 -6.60 10.05
C GLY A 198 12.61 -5.39 9.29
N ALA A 199 13.28 -4.86 8.27
CA ALA A 199 12.73 -3.74 7.48
C ALA A 199 11.84 -4.22 6.31
N MET A 200 10.55 -3.86 6.35
CA MET A 200 9.57 -4.15 5.31
C MET A 200 9.23 -2.87 4.54
N SER A 201 9.32 -2.90 3.21
CA SER A 201 8.86 -1.81 2.32
C SER A 201 7.49 -2.13 1.74
N LEU A 202 6.63 -1.11 1.62
CA LEU A 202 5.35 -1.22 0.92
C LEU A 202 5.43 -0.59 -0.47
N VAL A 203 5.10 -1.39 -1.49
CA VAL A 203 5.17 -0.99 -2.91
C VAL A 203 3.88 -1.39 -3.62
N ARG A 204 3.41 -0.62 -4.63
CA ARG A 204 2.29 -1.05 -5.47
C ARG A 204 2.65 -2.34 -6.23
N ARG A 205 1.75 -3.31 -6.25
CA ARG A 205 1.74 -4.36 -7.26
C ARG A 205 1.35 -3.72 -8.58
N TRP A 206 2.27 -3.72 -9.54
CA TRP A 206 1.97 -3.27 -10.89
C TRP A 206 1.13 -4.34 -11.61
N PRO A 207 -0.09 -4.01 -12.09
CA PRO A 207 -0.89 -4.93 -12.90
C PRO A 207 -0.40 -4.90 -14.35
N TRP A 208 0.65 -5.68 -14.67
CA TRP A 208 1.02 -5.92 -16.06
C TRP A 208 0.22 -7.11 -16.62
N ARG A 209 -0.95 -6.84 -17.21
CA ARG A 209 -1.48 -7.48 -18.45
C ARG A 209 -2.93 -7.07 -18.73
N ARG A 210 -3.16 -6.55 -19.93
CA ARG A 210 -4.39 -6.78 -20.70
C ARG A 210 -3.99 -7.63 -21.93
N ARG A 211 -4.34 -8.93 -21.85
CA ARG A 211 -4.59 -9.94 -22.89
C ARG A 211 -3.79 -9.92 -24.21
N ILE A 212 -2.95 -10.94 -24.39
CA ILE A 212 -2.94 -11.76 -25.62
C ILE A 212 -3.25 -13.18 -25.14
N GLU A 213 -4.19 -13.83 -25.82
CA GLU A 213 -4.88 -15.07 -25.47
C GLU A 213 -3.93 -16.28 -25.37
N GLY A 214 -4.28 -17.25 -24.52
CA GLY A 214 -3.52 -18.49 -24.34
C GLY A 214 -3.80 -19.11 -22.98
N THR A 215 -4.56 -20.19 -22.99
CA THR A 215 -4.99 -21.01 -21.85
C THR A 215 -3.81 -21.52 -21.01
N GLY A 216 -3.83 -21.24 -19.70
CA GLY A 216 -2.89 -21.82 -18.74
C GLY A 216 -3.27 -21.47 -17.30
N SER A 217 -3.54 -22.49 -16.48
CA SER A 217 -3.93 -22.33 -15.07
C SER A 217 -2.78 -21.75 -14.22
N TRP A 218 -3.10 -20.89 -13.25
CA TRP A 218 -2.13 -20.13 -12.46
C TRP A 218 -1.94 -20.69 -11.04
N ARG A 219 -0.68 -20.85 -10.59
CA ARG A 219 -0.32 -20.98 -9.17
C ARG A 219 0.68 -19.87 -8.77
N PRO A 220 0.54 -19.22 -7.60
CA PRO A 220 1.53 -18.24 -7.14
C PRO A 220 2.74 -18.94 -6.49
N CYS A 221 3.91 -18.84 -7.12
CA CYS A 221 5.19 -19.25 -6.52
C CYS A 221 5.67 -18.18 -5.53
N CYS A 222 5.48 -18.43 -4.23
CA CYS A 222 6.29 -17.85 -3.18
C CYS A 222 7.33 -18.89 -2.74
N ALA A 223 8.47 -18.95 -3.42
CA ALA A 223 9.62 -19.72 -2.95
C ALA A 223 10.70 -18.76 -2.43
N LYS A 224 11.26 -19.13 -1.27
CA LYS A 224 12.32 -18.41 -0.57
C LYS A 224 13.66 -18.70 -1.25
N GLY A 225 14.53 -17.68 -1.30
CA GLY A 225 15.92 -17.81 -1.73
C GLY A 225 16.10 -17.61 -3.23
N THR A 226 17.07 -16.75 -3.59
CA THR A 226 17.44 -16.29 -4.95
C THR A 226 16.39 -15.43 -5.68
N ARG A 227 16.77 -14.15 -5.89
CA ARG A 227 16.02 -13.15 -6.66
C ARG A 227 16.17 -13.42 -8.15
N THR A 228 15.25 -14.19 -8.69
CA THR A 228 14.88 -14.14 -10.11
C THR A 228 13.41 -14.50 -10.16
N MET A 229 12.54 -13.53 -10.47
CA MET A 229 11.15 -13.85 -10.75
C MET A 229 11.09 -14.33 -12.20
N VAL A 230 11.44 -15.60 -12.39
CA VAL A 230 11.29 -16.30 -13.67
C VAL A 230 9.79 -16.47 -13.91
N ILE A 231 9.29 -15.78 -14.93
CA ILE A 231 8.00 -16.10 -15.55
C ILE A 231 8.40 -16.74 -16.88
N ARG A 232 8.18 -18.06 -17.00
CA ARG A 232 8.21 -18.73 -18.31
C ARG A 232 7.13 -18.13 -19.21
#